data_AF-A0A3N0XVW4-F1
#
_entry.id   AF-A0A3N0XVW4-F1
#
_cell.length_a   1.000
_cell.length_b   1.000
_cell.length_c   1.000
_cell.angle_alpha   90.00
_cell.angle_beta   90.00
_cell.angle_gamma   90.00
#
_symmetry.space_group_name_H-M   'P 1'
#
loop_
_entity.id
_entity.type
_entity.pdbx_description
1 polymer ?
#
loop_
_entity_poly.entity_id
_entity_poly.type
_entity_poly.pdbx_seq_one_letter_code
_entity_poly.pdbx_strand_id
1 'polypeptide(L)'
;MGHAACAGYHFNSVAEAFKYHFEDVAASNKAVENGSWEVREVKQLPKSELSMQECNSAWLLSGAQLVSKFNEEAKNTVNIHLCLFRLPQYTTDILVTFNDPVCINPLSSSAIGNVAAIQWTLQDFQGVLQSFCLLDPGVFG
;
A
#
# COMPACT_ATOMS: atom_id res chain seq x y z
N MET A 1 7.77 -21.08 15.66
CA MET A 1 8.31 -21.20 14.29
C MET A 1 7.17 -20.93 13.33
N GLY A 2 7.14 -19.73 12.72
CA GLY A 2 6.13 -19.34 11.74
C GLY A 2 6.84 -18.73 10.56
N HIS A 3 7.38 -19.58 9.68
CA HIS A 3 7.74 -19.18 8.33
C HIS A 3 6.43 -19.14 7.54
N ALA A 4 5.89 -17.94 7.31
CA ALA A 4 4.87 -17.75 6.28
C ALA A 4 5.61 -17.72 4.93
N ALA A 5 5.88 -18.91 4.40
CA ALA A 5 6.30 -19.05 3.02
C ALA A 5 5.08 -18.79 2.13
N CYS A 6 5.20 -17.83 1.23
CA CYS A 6 4.27 -17.60 0.13
C CYS A 6 4.26 -18.83 -0.80
N ALA A 7 3.45 -19.84 -0.48
CA ALA A 7 3.26 -21.01 -1.33
C ALA A 7 1.77 -21.38 -1.33
N GLY A 8 1.06 -21.09 -2.43
CA GLY A 8 -0.17 -21.82 -2.76
C GLY A 8 -1.36 -21.03 -3.30
N TYR A 9 -1.39 -19.69 -3.29
CA TYR A 9 -2.56 -18.96 -3.81
C TYR A 9 -2.48 -18.77 -5.33
N HIS A 10 -3.29 -19.54 -6.07
CA HIS A 10 -3.69 -19.19 -7.43
C HIS A 10 -4.74 -18.08 -7.34
N PHE A 11 -4.31 -16.83 -7.48
CA PHE A 11 -5.23 -15.70 -7.65
C PHE A 11 -5.79 -15.73 -9.07
N ASN A 12 -7.11 -15.64 -9.24
CA ASN A 12 -7.78 -15.67 -10.54
C ASN A 12 -7.64 -14.33 -11.28
N SER A 13 -7.20 -13.27 -10.60
CA SER A 13 -6.82 -12.00 -11.21
C SER A 13 -5.76 -11.24 -10.39
N VAL A 14 -5.02 -10.34 -11.03
CA VAL A 14 -4.06 -9.45 -10.33
C VAL A 14 -4.76 -8.57 -9.30
N ALA A 15 -6.01 -8.17 -9.56
CA ALA A 15 -6.82 -7.42 -8.63
C ALA A 15 -7.10 -8.20 -7.33
N GLU A 16 -7.24 -9.53 -7.39
CA GLU A 16 -7.39 -10.37 -6.19
C GLU A 16 -6.09 -10.48 -5.40
N ALA A 17 -4.96 -10.72 -6.07
CA ALA A 17 -3.64 -10.74 -5.42
C ALA A 17 -3.34 -9.41 -4.72
N PHE A 18 -3.71 -8.31 -5.36
CA PHE A 18 -3.45 -6.98 -4.84
C PHE A 18 -4.39 -6.59 -3.69
N LYS A 19 -5.66 -7.01 -3.75
CA LYS A 19 -6.57 -6.91 -2.60
C LYS A 19 -6.07 -7.72 -1.41
N TYR A 20 -5.53 -8.92 -1.64
CA TYR A 20 -4.92 -9.72 -0.58
C TYR A 20 -3.76 -8.97 0.11
N HIS A 21 -2.87 -8.35 -0.67
CA HIS A 21 -1.81 -7.50 -0.08
C HIS A 21 -2.37 -6.31 0.71
N PHE A 22 -3.47 -5.71 0.25
CA PHE A 22 -4.14 -4.65 1.01
C PHE A 22 -4.71 -5.16 2.34
N GLU A 23 -5.36 -6.32 2.32
CA GLU A 23 -5.89 -6.98 3.51
C GLU A 23 -4.77 -7.36 4.49
N ASP A 24 -3.61 -7.79 4.00
CA ASP A 24 -2.44 -8.09 4.84
C ASP A 24 -1.87 -6.82 5.51
N VAL A 25 -1.83 -5.70 4.78
CA VAL A 25 -1.51 -4.38 5.35
C VAL A 25 -2.56 -3.96 6.39
N ALA A 26 -3.85 -4.20 6.13
CA ALA A 26 -4.93 -3.92 7.09
C ALA A 26 -4.80 -4.76 8.37
N ALA A 27 -4.50 -6.05 8.23
CA ALA A 27 -4.29 -6.96 9.35
C ALA A 27 -3.09 -6.55 10.20
N SER A 28 -1.98 -6.14 9.55
CA SER A 28 -0.81 -5.58 10.24
C SER A 28 -1.16 -4.31 11.04
N ASN A 29 -2.08 -3.50 10.53
CA ASN A 29 -2.62 -2.33 11.21
C ASN A 29 -3.74 -2.63 12.22
N LYS A 30 -4.07 -3.91 12.45
CA LYS A 30 -5.18 -4.38 13.30
C LYS A 30 -6.56 -3.82 12.88
N ALA A 31 -6.70 -3.39 11.64
CA ALA A 31 -7.97 -3.00 11.04
C ALA A 31 -8.72 -4.27 10.56
N VAL A 32 -9.11 -5.12 11.52
CA VAL A 32 -9.71 -6.45 11.25
C VAL A 32 -11.22 -6.50 11.52
N GLU A 33 -11.79 -5.46 12.13
CA GLU A 33 -13.23 -5.38 12.40
C GLU A 33 -14.02 -5.13 11.09
N ASN A 34 -15.25 -5.66 10.99
CA ASN A 34 -16.11 -5.39 9.85
C ASN A 34 -16.34 -3.88 9.69
N GLY A 35 -16.08 -3.36 8.48
CA GLY A 35 -16.19 -1.94 8.18
C GLY A 35 -15.03 -1.08 8.70
N SER A 36 -13.97 -1.69 9.25
CA SER A 36 -12.75 -0.96 9.64
C SER A 36 -11.82 -0.67 8.47
N TRP A 37 -12.13 -1.17 7.27
CA TRP A 37 -11.44 -0.80 6.05
C TRP A 37 -12.35 -0.88 4.83
N GLU A 38 -11.97 -0.17 3.78
CA GLU A 38 -12.62 -0.22 2.47
C GLU A 38 -11.59 -0.04 1.35
N VAL A 39 -11.80 -0.74 0.23
CA VAL A 39 -11.10 -0.47 -1.03
C VAL A 39 -11.97 0.48 -1.85
N ARG A 40 -11.41 1.64 -2.21
CA ARG A 40 -12.12 2.69 -2.96
C ARG A 40 -11.86 2.62 -4.45
N GLU A 41 -10.61 2.35 -4.83
CA GLU A 41 -10.19 2.28 -6.23
C GLU A 41 -9.19 1.15 -6.42
N VAL A 42 -9.35 0.41 -7.52
CA VAL A 42 -8.32 -0.49 -8.06
C VAL A 42 -8.22 -0.22 -9.55
N LYS A 43 -7.03 0.16 -10.04
CA LYS A 43 -6.81 0.37 -11.46
C LYS A 43 -5.43 -0.10 -11.89
N GLN A 44 -5.34 -0.56 -13.12
CA GLN A 44 -4.05 -0.81 -13.76
C GLN A 44 -3.45 0.53 -14.21
N LEU A 45 -2.16 0.74 -13.95
CA LEU A 45 -1.44 1.91 -14.44
C LEU A 45 -0.91 1.64 -15.86
N PRO A 46 -1.06 2.60 -16.79
CA PRO A 46 -0.48 2.46 -18.12
C PRO A 46 1.03 2.53 -18.03
N LYS A 47 1.73 1.77 -18.89
CA LYS A 47 3.21 1.75 -18.91
C LYS A 47 3.82 3.13 -19.16
N SER A 48 3.12 4.03 -19.84
CA SER A 48 3.56 5.42 -20.07
C SER A 48 3.67 6.25 -18.79
N GLU A 49 3.03 5.82 -17.69
CA GLU A 49 3.11 6.48 -16.38
C GLU A 49 4.21 5.88 -15.48
N LEU A 50 4.98 4.90 -15.97
CA LEU A 50 5.98 4.17 -15.20
C LEU A 50 7.37 4.38 -15.80
N SER A 51 8.36 4.61 -14.94
CA SER A 51 9.78 4.67 -15.37
C SER A 51 10.46 3.29 -15.42
N MET A 52 10.06 2.35 -14.56
CA MET A 52 10.59 0.99 -14.52
C MET A 52 10.16 0.18 -15.75
N GLN A 53 11.05 0.04 -16.74
CA GLN A 53 10.77 -0.62 -18.02
C GLN A 53 10.61 -2.14 -17.90
N GLU A 54 11.28 -2.72 -16.91
CA GLU A 54 11.24 -4.12 -16.55
C GLU A 54 9.88 -4.52 -15.96
N CYS A 55 9.07 -3.55 -15.54
CA CYS A 55 7.76 -3.81 -14.99
C CYS A 55 6.82 -4.37 -16.07
N ASN A 56 6.30 -5.58 -15.84
CA ASN A 56 5.32 -6.18 -16.74
C ASN A 56 3.97 -5.47 -16.64
N SER A 57 3.51 -5.22 -15.41
CA SER A 57 2.32 -4.42 -15.13
C SER A 57 2.42 -3.79 -13.75
N ALA A 58 1.83 -2.60 -13.59
CA ALA A 58 1.65 -1.98 -12.29
C ALA A 58 0.17 -1.72 -12.00
N TRP A 59 -0.21 -1.81 -10.74
CA TRP A 59 -1.59 -1.64 -10.28
C TRP A 59 -1.61 -0.68 -9.10
N LEU A 60 -2.56 0.26 -9.12
CA LEU A 60 -2.84 1.20 -8.05
C LEU A 60 -4.07 0.76 -7.28
N LEU A 61 -3.97 0.74 -5.95
CA LEU A 61 -5.11 0.55 -5.06
C LEU A 61 -5.11 1.69 -4.05
N SER A 62 -6.27 2.31 -3.92
CA SER A 62 -6.51 3.30 -2.86
C SER A 62 -7.64 2.80 -1.98
N GLY A 63 -7.43 2.86 -0.67
CA GLY A 63 -8.41 2.47 0.32
C GLY A 63 -8.31 3.32 1.57
N ALA A 64 -9.19 3.07 2.52
CA ALA A 64 -9.14 3.68 3.84
C ALA A 64 -9.20 2.62 4.92
N GLN A 65 -8.56 2.89 6.05
CA GLN A 65 -8.52 2.03 7.23
C GLN A 65 -8.77 2.87 8.49
N LEU A 66 -9.48 2.27 9.44
CA LEU A 66 -9.62 2.76 10.81
C LEU A 66 -8.55 2.09 11.66
N VAL A 67 -7.52 2.86 12.04
CA VAL A 67 -6.34 2.35 12.74
C VAL A 67 -6.31 2.89 14.16
N SER A 68 -6.30 2.00 15.15
CA SER A 68 -6.00 2.35 16.54
C SER A 68 -4.49 2.24 16.79
N LYS A 69 -3.92 3.28 17.40
CA LYS A 69 -2.53 3.22 17.86
C LYS A 69 -2.51 2.58 19.25
N PHE A 70 -1.52 1.75 19.54
CA PHE A 70 -1.29 1.15 20.87
C PHE A 70 -2.50 0.48 21.54
N ASN A 71 -3.47 -0.02 20.77
CA ASN A 71 -4.70 -0.63 21.30
C ASN A 71 -5.58 0.35 22.09
N GLU A 72 -5.48 1.65 21.80
CA GLU A 72 -6.38 2.69 22.30
C GLU A 72 -7.77 2.54 21.65
N GLU A 73 -8.84 2.99 22.31
CA GLU A 73 -10.18 3.02 21.69
C GLU A 73 -10.30 4.07 20.59
N ALA A 74 -9.41 5.08 20.60
CA ALA A 74 -9.36 6.12 19.60
C ALA A 74 -8.88 5.59 18.25
N LYS A 75 -9.79 5.54 17.26
CA LYS A 75 -9.49 5.14 15.88
C LYS A 75 -9.20 6.37 15.02
N ASN A 76 -8.13 6.31 14.24
CA ASN A 76 -7.78 7.31 13.24
C ASN A 76 -8.15 6.80 11.85
N THR A 77 -8.62 7.67 10.97
CA THR A 77 -8.84 7.33 9.56
C THR A 77 -7.57 7.59 8.78
N VAL A 78 -7.04 6.55 8.14
CA VAL A 78 -5.85 6.61 7.29
C VAL A 78 -6.23 6.14 5.90
N ASN A 79 -6.07 7.01 4.91
CA ASN A 79 -6.04 6.58 3.51
C ASN A 79 -4.73 5.83 3.27
N ILE A 80 -4.80 4.71 2.56
CA ILE A 80 -3.61 3.98 2.14
C ILE A 80 -3.64 3.86 0.63
N HIS A 81 -2.57 4.34 0.02
CA HIS A 81 -2.32 4.24 -1.41
C HIS A 81 -1.21 3.24 -1.65
N LEU A 82 -1.49 2.23 -2.47
CA LEU A 82 -0.57 1.16 -2.79
C LEU A 82 -0.33 1.14 -4.28
N CYS A 83 0.91 0.86 -4.68
CA CYS A 83 1.26 0.50 -6.04
C CYS A 83 2.00 -0.84 -6.03
N LEU A 84 1.47 -1.81 -6.77
CA LEU A 84 2.09 -3.12 -6.98
C LEU A 84 2.77 -3.13 -8.35
N PHE A 85 4.09 -3.26 -8.38
CA PHE A 85 4.88 -3.48 -9.59
C PHE A 85 5.20 -4.96 -9.72
N ARG A 86 4.89 -5.56 -10.88
CA ARG A 86 5.11 -6.99 -11.12
C ARG A 86 6.29 -7.22 -12.04
N LEU A 87 7.29 -7.95 -11.56
CA LEU A 87 8.50 -8.32 -12.31
C LEU A 87 8.61 -9.85 -12.40
N PRO A 88 7.77 -10.51 -13.22
CA PRO A 88 7.73 -11.97 -13.32
C PRO A 88 9.07 -12.58 -13.76
N GLN A 89 9.88 -11.87 -14.54
CA GLN A 89 11.22 -12.30 -14.92
C GLN A 89 12.18 -12.45 -13.73
N TYR A 90 11.87 -11.81 -12.59
CA TYR A 90 12.60 -11.94 -11.32
C TYR A 90 11.75 -12.67 -10.27
N THR A 91 10.60 -13.26 -10.63
CA THR A 91 9.64 -13.88 -9.70
C THR A 91 9.33 -12.97 -8.49
N THR A 92 9.30 -11.65 -8.72
CA THR A 92 9.22 -10.65 -7.66
C THR A 92 8.08 -9.68 -7.90
N ASP A 93 7.39 -9.34 -6.82
CA ASP A 93 6.40 -8.28 -6.76
C ASP A 93 6.93 -7.20 -5.79
N ILE A 94 6.90 -5.93 -6.21
CA ILE A 94 7.31 -4.78 -5.38
C ILE A 94 6.08 -3.99 -5.00
N LEU A 95 5.89 -3.80 -3.69
CA LEU A 95 4.78 -3.03 -3.13
C LEU A 95 5.28 -1.70 -2.58
N VAL A 96 4.79 -0.60 -3.14
CA VAL A 96 5.03 0.76 -2.64
C VAL A 96 3.77 1.20 -1.90
N THR A 97 3.91 1.71 -0.66
CA THR A 97 2.78 2.14 0.17
C THR A 97 2.96 3.56 0.66
N PHE A 98 1.89 4.35 0.59
CA PHE A 98 1.81 5.73 1.06
C PHE A 98 0.64 5.83 2.02
N ASN A 99 0.94 6.14 3.28
CA ASN A 99 -0.06 6.35 4.32
C ASN A 99 -0.39 7.84 4.43
N ASP A 100 -1.67 8.16 4.30
CA ASP A 100 -2.23 9.52 4.38
C ASP A 100 -3.22 9.58 5.55
N PRO A 101 -2.80 10.05 6.74
CA PRO A 101 -3.69 10.22 7.88
C PRO A 101 -4.66 11.39 7.63
N VAL A 102 -5.95 11.08 7.45
CA VAL A 102 -7.00 12.06 7.09
C VAL A 102 -7.70 12.62 8.32
N CYS A 103 -7.97 11.75 9.30
CA CYS A 103 -8.67 12.12 10.52
C CYS A 103 -7.98 11.50 11.72
N ILE A 104 -7.37 12.34 12.56
CA ILE A 104 -6.79 11.92 13.83
C ILE A 104 -7.82 12.19 14.92
N ASN A 105 -8.21 11.14 15.65
CA ASN A 105 -9.14 11.28 16.75
C ASN A 105 -8.50 12.18 17.84
N PRO A 106 -9.20 13.18 18.40
CA PRO A 106 -8.62 14.08 19.41
C PRO A 106 -8.12 13.36 20.67
N LEU A 107 -8.69 12.19 20.98
CA LEU A 107 -8.30 11.34 22.11
C LEU A 107 -7.15 10.38 21.76
N SER A 108 -6.73 10.34 20.49
CA SER A 108 -5.59 9.56 20.02
C SER A 108 -4.30 10.20 20.53
N SER A 109 -3.35 9.37 20.97
CA SER A 109 -2.00 9.83 21.30
C SER A 109 -1.28 10.52 20.12
N SER A 110 -1.76 10.35 18.88
CA SER A 110 -1.27 11.05 17.69
C SER A 110 -1.77 12.49 17.53
N ALA A 111 -2.77 12.94 18.30
CA ALA A 111 -3.37 14.27 18.16
C ALA A 111 -2.38 15.41 18.48
N ILE A 112 -1.40 15.15 19.36
CA ILE A 112 -0.45 16.16 19.86
C ILE A 112 0.71 16.40 18.88
N GLY A 113 0.91 15.52 17.89
CA GLY A 113 2.06 15.56 16.98
C GLY A 113 1.84 16.22 15.60
N ASN A 114 0.61 16.63 15.27
CA ASN A 114 0.24 16.97 13.88
C ASN A 114 0.48 18.44 13.48
N VAL A 115 1.30 19.20 14.22
CA VAL A 115 1.31 20.67 14.16
C VAL A 115 2.30 21.31 13.16
N ALA A 116 3.08 20.57 12.36
CA ALA A 116 4.05 21.22 11.44
C ALA A 116 4.55 20.42 10.23
N ALA A 117 4.02 19.24 9.90
CA ALA A 117 4.50 18.49 8.73
C ALA A 117 3.81 19.01 7.45
N ILE A 118 4.59 19.37 6.43
CA ILE A 118 4.06 19.56 5.07
C ILE A 118 3.45 18.23 4.64
N GLN A 119 2.14 18.21 4.42
CA GLN A 119 1.47 17.01 3.94
C GLN A 119 1.85 16.78 2.48
N TRP A 120 2.20 15.54 2.18
CA TRP A 120 2.41 15.09 0.81
C TRP A 120 1.06 15.02 0.09
N THR A 121 1.10 15.06 -1.24
CA THR A 121 -0.06 15.05 -2.12
C THR A 121 -0.05 13.81 -3.01
N LEU A 122 -1.20 13.44 -3.58
CA LEU A 122 -1.25 12.35 -4.58
C LEU A 122 -0.29 12.57 -5.76
N GLN A 123 0.06 13.82 -6.07
CA GLN A 123 1.04 14.13 -7.10
C GLN A 123 2.45 13.74 -6.69
N ASP A 124 2.81 13.85 -5.42
CA ASP A 124 4.10 13.35 -4.89
C ASP A 124 4.18 11.83 -5.03
N PHE A 125 3.08 11.14 -4.70
CA PHE A 125 3.01 9.69 -4.88
C PHE A 125 3.17 9.29 -6.35
N GLN A 126 2.45 9.95 -7.26
CA GLN A 126 2.60 9.75 -8.70
C GLN A 126 4.04 10.04 -9.17
N GLY A 127 4.67 11.10 -8.65
CA GLY A 127 6.06 11.44 -8.93
C GLY A 127 7.03 10.32 -8.53
N VAL A 128 6.78 9.63 -7.42
CA VAL A 128 7.54 8.43 -7.05
C VAL A 128 7.33 7.31 -8.06
N LEU A 129 6.11 7.01 -8.47
CA LEU A 129 5.85 5.96 -9.46
C LEU A 129 6.51 6.26 -10.82
N GLN A 130 6.53 7.54 -11.19
CA GLN A 130 7.15 8.05 -12.42
C GLN A 130 8.67 8.17 -12.34
N SER A 131 9.28 8.09 -11.17
CA SER A 131 10.75 8.16 -11.00
C SER A 131 11.37 6.85 -10.52
N PHE A 132 10.55 5.91 -10.03
CA PHE A 132 11.01 4.62 -9.55
C PHE A 132 11.45 3.74 -10.72
N CYS A 133 12.74 3.41 -10.75
CA CYS A 133 13.38 2.61 -11.78
C CYS A 133 14.30 1.55 -11.17
N LEU A 134 14.51 0.47 -11.92
CA LEU A 134 15.49 -0.55 -11.58
C LEU A 134 16.83 -0.15 -12.20
N LEU A 135 17.84 0.17 -11.37
CA LEU A 135 19.16 0.59 -11.86
C LEU A 135 20.09 -0.58 -12.12
N ASP A 136 20.06 -1.58 -11.23
CA ASP A 136 20.89 -2.78 -11.32
C ASP A 136 20.01 -4.02 -11.10
N PRO A 137 19.72 -4.78 -12.16
CA PRO A 137 19.00 -6.06 -12.05
C PRO A 137 19.67 -7.10 -11.16
N GLY A 138 20.98 -6.98 -10.88
CA GLY A 138 21.71 -7.90 -10.02
C GLY A 138 21.20 -7.97 -8.58
N VAL A 139 20.35 -7.03 -8.15
CA VAL A 139 19.67 -7.08 -6.84
C VAL A 139 18.76 -8.30 -6.67
N PHE A 140 18.32 -8.92 -7.77
CA PHE A 140 17.43 -10.08 -7.75
C PHE A 140 18.14 -11.44 -7.82
N GLY A 141 19.49 -11.45 -7.92
CA GLY A 141 20.30 -12.67 -7.98
C GLY A 141 20.71 -13.08 -9.39
#